data_AF-A0A2N3AUX7-F1
#
_entry.id   AF-A0A2N3AUX7-F1
#
_cell.length_a   1.000
_cell.length_b   1.000
_cell.length_c   1.000
_cell.angle_alpha   90.00
_cell.angle_beta   90.00
_cell.angle_gamma   90.00
#
_symmetry.space_group_name_H-M   'P 1'
#
loop_
_entity.id
_entity.type
_entity.pdbx_description
1 polymer ?
#
loop_
_entity_poly.entity_id
_entity_poly.type
_entity_poly.pdbx_seq_one_letter_code
_entity_poly.pdbx_strand_id
1 'polypeptide(L)'
;SLHWNCGQFAVALRMLADSAPLIAALERFGPLYMAAVARRWCWRLGLEPQGIEHDTQLIAACEAHLRETKAQPDAFFFAHRSGRGGAGGALGNLLASYQPAETQHEYWADPAPQTLMIDDVEAIWAAIDKSDDWAPLHAKVAALRRMGAAHGPPPVPSGHAG
;
A
#
# COMPACT_ATOMS: atom_id res chain seq x y z
N SER A 1 -8.54 -11.10 13.42
CA SER A 1 -7.52 -10.10 13.02
C SER A 1 -6.17 -10.80 12.86
N LEU A 2 -5.21 -10.20 12.16
CA LEU A 2 -3.88 -10.81 11.97
C LEU A 2 -3.14 -11.04 13.30
N HIS A 3 -3.25 -10.09 14.24
CA HIS A 3 -2.73 -10.24 15.60
C HIS A 3 -3.33 -11.44 16.34
N TRP A 4 -4.64 -11.68 16.19
CA TRP A 4 -5.29 -12.85 16.79
C TRP A 4 -4.75 -14.16 16.21
N ASN A 5 -4.51 -14.23 14.89
CA ASN A 5 -3.88 -15.40 14.27
C ASN A 5 -2.47 -15.64 14.82
N CYS A 6 -1.67 -14.58 15.04
CA CYS A 6 -0.37 -14.69 15.70
C CYS A 6 -0.49 -15.22 17.13
N GLY A 7 -1.54 -14.83 17.86
CA GLY A 7 -1.85 -15.37 19.18
C GLY A 7 -2.16 -16.87 19.16
N GLN A 8 -2.97 -17.34 18.20
CA GLN A 8 -3.25 -18.77 18.02
C GLN A 8 -1.98 -19.56 17.68
N PHE A 9 -1.12 -19.00 16.83
CA PHE A 9 0.17 -19.62 16.53
C PHE A 9 1.09 -19.70 17.76
N ALA A 10 1.14 -18.64 18.57
CA ALA A 10 1.87 -18.65 19.83
C ALA A 10 1.34 -19.73 20.81
N VAL A 11 0.02 -19.97 20.84
CA VAL A 11 -0.56 -21.07 21.63
C VAL A 11 -0.06 -22.43 21.15
N ALA A 12 -0.01 -22.66 19.83
CA ALA A 12 0.48 -23.91 19.26
C ALA A 12 1.97 -24.17 19.58
N LEU A 13 2.77 -23.11 19.75
CA LEU A 13 4.20 -23.21 20.06
C LEU A 13 4.50 -23.47 21.55
N ARG A 14 3.51 -23.47 22.44
CA ARG A 14 3.74 -23.67 23.90
C ARG A 14 4.34 -25.02 24.27
N MET A 15 4.25 -26.02 23.39
CA MET A 15 4.93 -27.30 23.60
C MET A 15 6.44 -27.25 23.29
N LEU A 16 6.90 -26.19 22.62
CA LEU A 16 8.27 -26.03 22.12
C LEU A 16 9.02 -24.86 22.77
N ALA A 17 8.32 -23.91 23.39
CA ALA A 17 8.91 -22.74 24.02
C ALA A 17 8.07 -22.24 25.20
N ASP A 18 8.72 -21.59 26.16
CA ASP A 18 8.07 -20.96 27.30
C ASP A 18 7.10 -19.84 26.86
N SER A 19 6.08 -19.57 27.69
CA SER A 19 5.07 -18.56 27.35
C SER A 19 5.62 -17.13 27.32
N ALA A 20 6.57 -16.79 28.20
CA ALA A 20 7.14 -15.44 28.29
C ALA A 20 7.77 -14.94 26.97
N PRO A 21 8.68 -15.67 26.30
CA PRO A 21 9.24 -15.23 25.03
C PRO A 21 8.20 -15.17 23.90
N LEU A 22 7.18 -16.05 23.93
CA LEU A 22 6.09 -16.03 22.95
C LEU A 22 5.20 -14.79 23.09
N ILE A 23 4.90 -14.38 24.33
CA ILE A 23 4.16 -13.15 24.64
C ILE A 23 4.98 -11.93 24.21
N ALA A 24 6.26 -11.87 24.59
CA ALA A 24 7.15 -10.77 24.20
C ALA A 24 7.27 -10.63 22.67
N ALA A 25 7.26 -11.73 21.93
CA ALA A 25 7.21 -11.69 20.47
C ALA A 25 5.87 -11.16 19.94
N LEU A 26 4.75 -11.57 20.53
CA LEU A 26 3.41 -11.14 20.13
C LEU A 26 3.17 -9.64 20.38
N GLU A 27 3.70 -9.10 21.48
CA GLU A 27 3.61 -7.68 21.84
C GLU A 27 4.31 -6.76 20.81
N ARG A 28 5.33 -7.27 20.11
CA ARG A 28 6.01 -6.55 19.03
C ARG A 28 5.18 -6.40 17.76
N PHE A 29 4.11 -7.20 17.58
CA PHE A 29 3.33 -7.20 16.35
C PHE A 29 2.76 -5.82 16.01
N GLY A 30 2.11 -5.15 16.98
CA GLY A 30 1.46 -3.85 16.75
C GLY A 30 2.43 -2.78 16.25
N PRO A 31 3.51 -2.48 17.00
CA PRO A 31 4.53 -1.52 16.58
C PRO A 31 5.17 -1.85 15.23
N LEU A 32 5.49 -3.13 14.98
CA LEU A 32 6.09 -3.55 13.71
C LEU A 32 5.13 -3.42 12.54
N TYR A 33 3.85 -3.74 12.75
CA TYR A 33 2.81 -3.59 11.74
C TYR A 33 2.65 -2.13 11.35
N MET A 34 2.53 -1.21 12.33
CA MET A 34 2.39 0.22 12.04
C MET A 34 3.62 0.80 11.34
N ALA A 35 4.83 0.40 11.75
CA ALA A 35 6.05 0.81 11.05
C ALA A 35 6.11 0.29 9.61
N ALA A 36 5.61 -0.92 9.33
CA ALA A 36 5.52 -1.45 7.98
C ALA A 36 4.45 -0.73 7.14
N VAL A 37 3.30 -0.41 7.73
CA VAL A 37 2.23 0.37 7.07
C VAL A 37 2.73 1.76 6.71
N ALA A 38 3.35 2.48 7.64
CA ALA A 38 3.96 3.81 7.42
C ALA A 38 4.90 3.84 6.22
N ARG A 39 5.89 2.95 6.21
CA ARG A 39 6.85 2.86 5.08
C ARG A 39 6.15 2.59 3.75
N ARG A 40 5.16 1.70 3.74
CA ARG A 40 4.46 1.35 2.50
C ARG A 40 3.51 2.44 2.03
N TRP A 41 2.92 3.20 2.94
CA TRP A 41 2.07 4.34 2.64
C TRP A 41 2.88 5.48 1.99
N CYS A 42 4.01 5.84 2.60
CA CYS A 42 4.93 6.84 2.04
C CYS A 42 5.43 6.42 0.65
N TRP A 43 5.79 5.15 0.46
CA TRP A 43 6.19 4.63 -0.85
C TRP A 43 5.08 4.74 -1.91
N ARG A 44 3.82 4.43 -1.57
CA ARG A 44 2.69 4.61 -2.50
C ARG A 44 2.46 6.07 -2.85
N LEU A 45 2.61 6.97 -1.87
CA LEU A 45 2.55 8.41 -2.08
C LEU A 45 3.82 8.97 -2.73
N GLY A 46 4.89 8.20 -2.93
CA GLY A 46 6.14 8.72 -3.50
C GLY A 46 6.77 9.81 -2.63
N LEU A 47 6.78 9.59 -1.31
CA LEU A 47 7.34 10.50 -0.31
C LEU A 47 8.42 9.78 0.49
N GLU A 48 9.47 10.51 0.86
CA GLU A 48 10.49 10.03 1.79
C GLU A 48 9.95 10.02 3.23
N PRO A 49 10.01 8.89 3.96
CA PRO A 49 9.53 8.81 5.35
C PRO A 49 10.22 9.81 6.29
N GLN A 50 9.48 10.38 7.25
CA GLN A 50 10.00 11.36 8.22
C GLN A 50 10.00 10.84 9.67
N GLY A 51 9.76 9.54 9.84
CA GLY A 51 9.72 8.87 11.13
C GLY A 51 8.29 8.62 11.60
N ILE A 52 8.17 7.66 12.53
CA ILE A 52 6.89 7.01 12.85
C ILE A 52 5.78 7.99 13.26
N GLU A 53 6.13 9.03 14.01
CA GLU A 53 5.16 10.01 14.53
C GLU A 53 4.53 10.80 13.37
N HIS A 54 5.37 11.38 12.49
CA HIS A 54 4.93 12.15 11.33
C HIS A 54 4.21 11.26 10.30
N ASP A 55 4.74 10.06 10.05
CA ASP A 55 4.15 9.15 9.07
C ASP A 55 2.77 8.65 9.54
N THR A 56 2.58 8.47 10.85
CA THR A 56 1.27 8.09 11.42
C THR A 56 0.25 9.21 11.28
N GLN A 57 0.66 10.48 11.48
CA GLN A 57 -0.21 11.63 11.26
C GLN A 57 -0.62 11.76 9.79
N LEU A 58 0.32 11.53 8.85
CA LEU A 58 0.03 11.51 7.43
C LEU A 58 -0.99 10.42 7.07
N ILE A 59 -0.82 9.19 7.59
CA ILE A 59 -1.78 8.10 7.37
C ILE A 59 -3.16 8.49 7.88
N ALA A 60 -3.27 9.01 9.11
CA ALA A 60 -4.55 9.41 9.69
C ALA A 60 -5.25 10.49 8.84
N ALA A 61 -4.51 11.47 8.31
CA ALA A 61 -5.05 12.49 7.42
C ALA A 61 -5.51 11.91 6.07
N CYS A 62 -4.76 10.96 5.52
CA CYS A 62 -5.14 10.25 4.29
C CYS A 62 -6.42 9.41 4.51
N GLU A 63 -6.52 8.69 5.63
CA GLU A 63 -7.70 7.90 5.98
C GLU A 63 -8.93 8.77 6.21
N ALA A 64 -8.78 9.91 6.88
CA ALA A 64 -9.85 10.89 7.05
C ALA A 64 -10.35 11.38 5.69
N HIS A 65 -9.43 11.79 4.80
CA HIS A 65 -9.76 12.24 3.46
C HIS A 65 -10.47 11.17 2.63
N LEU A 66 -9.96 9.93 2.64
CA LEU A 66 -10.59 8.79 1.96
C LEU A 66 -12.01 8.52 2.47
N ARG A 67 -12.22 8.64 3.78
CA ARG A 67 -13.53 8.43 4.41
C ARG A 67 -14.53 9.52 4.03
N GLU A 68 -14.09 10.77 4.05
CA GLU A 68 -14.92 11.94 3.73
C GLU A 68 -15.33 11.96 2.26
N THR A 69 -14.36 11.72 1.36
CA THR A 69 -14.57 11.77 -0.09
C THR A 69 -15.14 10.49 -0.67
N LYS A 70 -14.99 9.36 0.05
CA LYS A 70 -15.24 8.01 -0.45
C LYS A 70 -14.44 7.69 -1.72
N ALA A 71 -13.30 8.35 -1.90
CA ALA A 71 -12.43 8.12 -3.04
C ALA A 71 -11.91 6.67 -3.04
N GLN A 72 -11.80 6.08 -4.22
CA GLN A 72 -11.14 4.78 -4.37
C GLN A 72 -9.66 4.91 -4.00
N PRO A 73 -9.10 4.00 -3.17
CA PRO A 73 -7.72 4.11 -2.70
C PRO A 73 -6.71 4.28 -3.83
N ASP A 74 -6.82 3.51 -4.91
CA ASP A 74 -5.88 3.62 -6.03
C ASP A 74 -5.95 4.98 -6.73
N ALA A 75 -7.16 5.54 -6.88
CA ALA A 75 -7.35 6.90 -7.41
C ALA A 75 -6.76 7.96 -6.48
N PHE A 76 -6.93 7.81 -5.16
CA PHE A 76 -6.34 8.70 -4.17
C PHE A 76 -4.81 8.70 -4.22
N PHE A 77 -4.17 7.54 -4.11
CA PHE A 77 -2.71 7.46 -4.14
C PHE A 77 -2.14 7.95 -5.48
N PHE A 78 -2.82 7.64 -6.58
CA PHE A 78 -2.44 8.16 -7.88
C PHE A 78 -2.55 9.69 -7.90
N ALA A 79 -3.69 10.27 -7.54
CA ALA A 79 -3.90 11.72 -7.59
C ALA A 79 -2.97 12.53 -6.67
N HIS A 80 -2.49 11.93 -5.58
CA HIS A 80 -1.68 12.64 -4.56
C HIS A 80 -0.20 12.24 -4.52
N ARG A 81 0.26 11.36 -5.43
CA ARG A 81 1.66 10.97 -5.48
C ARG A 81 2.59 12.18 -5.61
N SER A 82 3.68 12.18 -4.85
CA SER A 82 4.70 13.22 -4.79
C SER A 82 4.11 14.61 -4.50
N GLY A 83 3.03 14.66 -3.71
CA GLY A 83 2.36 15.91 -3.30
C GLY A 83 1.49 16.55 -4.38
N ARG A 84 1.23 15.87 -5.50
CA ARG A 84 0.42 16.41 -6.60
C ARG A 84 -1.08 16.45 -6.28
N GLY A 85 -1.86 17.02 -7.20
CA GLY A 85 -3.33 17.08 -7.09
C GLY A 85 -3.87 18.16 -6.16
N GLY A 86 -3.00 18.92 -5.46
CA GLY A 86 -3.38 20.11 -4.71
C GLY A 86 -4.38 19.84 -3.59
N ALA A 87 -4.15 18.79 -2.78
CA ALA A 87 -4.97 18.55 -1.60
C ALA A 87 -5.02 19.80 -0.72
N GLY A 88 -6.21 20.19 -0.27
CA GLY A 88 -6.38 21.29 0.67
C GLY A 88 -6.28 20.84 2.14
N GLY A 89 -6.35 21.81 3.05
CA GLY A 89 -6.50 21.56 4.48
C GLY A 89 -5.33 20.81 5.11
N ALA A 90 -5.63 19.99 6.12
CA ALA A 90 -4.63 19.27 6.91
C ALA A 90 -3.79 18.30 6.05
N LEU A 91 -4.43 17.59 5.12
CA LEU A 91 -3.73 16.66 4.22
C LEU A 91 -2.77 17.42 3.29
N GLY A 92 -3.21 18.54 2.70
CA GLY A 92 -2.35 19.39 1.87
C GLY A 92 -1.11 19.88 2.59
N ASN A 93 -1.29 20.40 3.80
CA ASN A 93 -0.20 20.90 4.63
C ASN A 93 0.80 19.80 5.01
N LEU A 94 0.31 18.60 5.33
CA LEU A 94 1.16 17.44 5.61
C LEU A 94 1.90 17.00 4.34
N LEU A 95 1.24 16.85 3.20
CA LEU A 95 1.90 16.46 1.95
C LEU A 95 3.00 17.45 1.56
N ALA A 96 2.78 18.75 1.78
CA ALA A 96 3.76 19.80 1.49
C ALA A 96 5.00 19.79 2.41
N SER A 97 4.93 19.16 3.59
CA SER A 97 6.07 19.04 4.50
C SER A 97 7.00 17.88 4.16
N TYR A 98 6.57 16.95 3.29
CA TYR A 98 7.35 15.79 2.91
C TYR A 98 8.27 16.07 1.71
N GLN A 99 9.44 15.43 1.70
CA GLN A 99 10.29 15.42 0.51
C GLN A 99 9.71 14.42 -0.50
N PRO A 100 9.39 14.85 -1.74
CA PRO A 100 8.98 13.94 -2.78
C PRO A 100 10.13 13.02 -3.18
N ALA A 101 9.86 11.73 -3.32
CA ALA A 101 10.78 10.82 -3.98
C ALA A 101 10.80 11.12 -5.49
N GLU A 102 11.96 10.97 -6.13
CA GLU A 102 12.08 11.14 -7.58
C GLU A 102 11.20 10.11 -8.31
N THR A 103 10.23 10.59 -9.10
CA THR A 103 9.30 9.72 -9.83
C THR A 103 8.99 10.25 -11.23
N GLN A 104 10.01 10.29 -12.11
CA GLN A 104 9.82 10.62 -13.52
C GLN A 104 9.41 9.36 -14.29
N HIS A 105 8.11 9.14 -14.45
CA HIS A 105 7.60 8.03 -15.26
C HIS A 105 6.28 8.41 -15.95
N GLU A 106 6.16 8.11 -17.25
CA GLU A 106 5.01 8.45 -18.10
C GLU A 106 3.66 7.97 -17.56
N TYR A 107 3.64 6.83 -16.87
CA TYR A 107 2.48 6.30 -16.14
C TYR A 107 1.76 7.34 -15.28
N TRP A 108 2.50 8.25 -14.65
CA TRP A 108 1.88 9.26 -13.79
C TRP A 108 1.07 10.30 -14.59
N ALA A 109 1.27 10.41 -15.90
CA ALA A 109 0.46 11.24 -16.79
C ALA A 109 -0.76 10.50 -17.38
N ASP A 110 -0.93 9.20 -17.10
CA ASP A 110 -2.09 8.44 -17.56
C ASP A 110 -3.39 9.00 -16.93
N PRO A 111 -4.54 8.87 -17.61
CA PRO A 111 -5.79 9.46 -17.14
C PRO A 111 -6.34 8.80 -15.86
N ALA A 112 -5.93 7.56 -15.56
CA ALA A 112 -6.39 6.80 -14.40
C ALA A 112 -5.34 5.79 -13.94
N PRO A 113 -5.32 5.42 -12.65
CA PRO A 113 -4.47 4.34 -12.17
C PRO A 113 -4.90 2.98 -12.71
N GLN A 114 -3.98 2.01 -12.67
CA GLN A 114 -4.37 0.61 -12.78
C GLN A 114 -5.03 0.14 -11.48
N THR A 115 -6.25 -0.38 -11.61
CA THR A 115 -7.04 -0.98 -10.52
C THR A 115 -7.25 -2.47 -10.76
N LEU A 116 -7.81 -3.18 -9.78
CA LEU A 116 -8.29 -4.56 -9.92
C LEU A 116 -9.76 -4.64 -9.52
N MET A 117 -10.59 -3.79 -10.13
CA MET A 117 -12.04 -3.82 -9.91
C MET A 117 -12.61 -5.15 -10.39
N ILE A 118 -13.62 -5.67 -9.68
CA ILE A 118 -14.19 -6.98 -9.98
C ILE A 118 -14.73 -7.02 -11.41
N ASP A 119 -15.43 -5.99 -11.85
CA ASP A 119 -15.98 -5.90 -13.22
C ASP A 119 -14.89 -5.97 -14.30
N ASP A 120 -13.74 -5.32 -14.07
CA ASP A 120 -12.59 -5.38 -14.98
C ASP A 120 -12.02 -6.81 -15.06
N VAL A 121 -11.95 -7.49 -13.92
CA VAL A 121 -11.44 -8.86 -13.83
C VAL A 121 -12.43 -9.83 -14.48
N GLU A 122 -13.73 -9.66 -14.24
CA GLU A 122 -14.79 -10.45 -14.86
C GLU A 122 -14.82 -10.28 -16.39
N ALA A 123 -14.59 -9.06 -16.89
CA ALA A 123 -14.48 -8.81 -18.33
C ALA A 123 -13.28 -9.55 -18.95
N ILE A 124 -12.13 -9.56 -18.27
CA ILE A 124 -10.95 -10.34 -18.72
C ILE A 124 -11.28 -11.83 -18.75
N TRP A 125 -11.89 -12.36 -17.69
CA TRP A 125 -12.29 -13.77 -17.64
C TRP A 125 -13.31 -14.14 -18.72
N ALA A 126 -14.29 -13.26 -18.97
CA ALA A 126 -15.30 -13.49 -19.99
C ALA A 126 -14.70 -13.55 -21.41
N ALA A 127 -13.66 -12.77 -21.71
CA ALA A 127 -12.97 -12.83 -23.00
C ALA A 127 -12.28 -14.20 -23.22
N ILE A 128 -11.65 -14.72 -22.17
CA ILE A 128 -10.99 -16.04 -22.19
C ILE A 128 -12.04 -17.14 -22.31
N ASP A 129 -13.06 -17.14 -21.45
CA ASP A 129 -14.07 -18.21 -21.39
C ASP A 129 -14.92 -18.28 -22.66
N LYS A 130 -15.35 -17.14 -23.21
CA LYS A 130 -16.29 -17.10 -24.33
C LYS A 130 -15.64 -17.16 -25.70
N SER A 131 -14.39 -16.71 -25.81
CA SER A 131 -13.74 -16.48 -27.10
C SER A 131 -12.30 -17.00 -27.17
N ASP A 132 -11.78 -17.61 -26.10
CA ASP A 132 -10.36 -17.98 -25.95
C ASP A 132 -9.42 -16.79 -26.23
N ASP A 133 -9.86 -15.57 -25.91
CA ASP A 133 -9.08 -14.36 -26.10
C ASP A 133 -8.29 -14.00 -24.84
N TRP A 134 -6.97 -14.23 -24.91
CA TRP A 134 -6.02 -13.96 -23.84
C TRP A 134 -5.43 -12.54 -23.89
N ALA A 135 -5.71 -11.76 -24.94
CA ALA A 135 -5.12 -10.44 -25.12
C ALA A 135 -5.45 -9.47 -23.96
N PRO A 136 -6.70 -9.39 -23.42
CA PRO A 136 -7.02 -8.50 -22.30
C PRO A 136 -6.21 -8.82 -21.04
N LEU A 137 -5.97 -10.09 -20.74
CA LEU A 137 -5.14 -10.50 -19.59
C LEU A 137 -3.70 -10.03 -19.78
N HIS A 138 -3.11 -10.28 -20.95
CA HIS A 138 -1.74 -9.87 -21.24
C HIS A 138 -1.59 -8.35 -21.19
N ALA A 139 -2.55 -7.60 -21.74
CA ALA A 139 -2.58 -6.15 -21.67
C ALA A 139 -2.64 -5.67 -20.20
N LYS A 140 -3.52 -6.26 -19.37
CA LYS A 140 -3.63 -5.90 -17.96
C LYS A 140 -2.34 -6.18 -17.18
N VAL A 141 -1.72 -7.34 -17.41
CA VAL A 141 -0.44 -7.71 -16.78
C VAL A 141 0.67 -6.74 -17.19
N ALA A 142 0.75 -6.37 -18.47
CA ALA A 142 1.72 -5.39 -18.95
C ALA A 142 1.51 -4.02 -18.30
N ALA A 143 0.26 -3.56 -18.20
CA ALA A 143 -0.08 -2.29 -17.57
C ALA A 143 0.25 -2.27 -16.06
N LEU A 144 -0.04 -3.36 -15.34
CA LEU A 144 0.32 -3.50 -13.91
C LEU A 144 1.83 -3.54 -13.70
N ARG A 145 2.59 -4.18 -14.60
CA ARG A 145 4.06 -4.17 -14.55
C ARG A 145 4.62 -2.77 -14.83
N ARG A 146 4.06 -2.02 -15.79
CA ARG A 146 4.40 -0.61 -16.04
C ARG A 146 4.10 0.26 -14.82
N MET A 147 2.95 0.09 -14.18
CA MET A 147 2.64 0.76 -12.91
C MET A 147 3.66 0.39 -11.82
N GLY A 148 4.05 -0.89 -11.71
CA GLY A 148 5.04 -1.35 -10.75
C GLY A 148 6.41 -0.70 -10.97
N ALA A 149 6.87 -0.60 -12.22
CA ALA A 149 8.09 0.10 -12.58
C ALA A 149 8.02 1.60 -12.19
N ALA A 150 6.87 2.24 -12.43
CA ALA A 150 6.66 3.65 -12.07
C ALA A 150 6.73 3.93 -10.56
N HIS A 151 6.35 2.96 -9.73
CA HIS A 151 6.47 3.08 -8.27
C HIS A 151 7.92 2.90 -7.77
N GLY A 152 8.77 2.24 -8.55
CA GLY A 152 10.12 1.88 -8.13
C GLY A 152 10.17 0.70 -7.15
N PRO A 153 11.34 0.39 -6.57
CA PRO A 153 11.50 -0.73 -5.66
C PRO A 153 10.65 -0.53 -4.39
N PRO A 154 9.85 -1.52 -3.97
CA PRO A 154 9.11 -1.42 -2.72
C PRO A 154 10.05 -1.50 -1.51
N PRO A 155 9.65 -0.96 -0.34
CA PRO A 155 10.44 -1.09 0.88
C PRO A 155 10.71 -2.56 1.22
N VAL A 156 11.97 -2.89 1.49
CA VAL A 156 12.37 -4.25 1.86
C VAL A 156 11.71 -4.62 3.20
N PRO A 157 11.02 -5.78 3.28
CA PRO A 157 10.47 -6.27 4.54
C PRO A 157 11.58 -6.40 5.59
N SER A 158 11.37 -5.84 6.79
CA SER A 158 12.41 -5.83 7.83
C SER A 158 12.81 -7.23 8.31
N GLY A 159 11.96 -8.24 8.12
CA GLY A 159 12.31 -9.64 8.40
C GLY A 159 13.26 -10.28 7.38
N HIS A 160 13.56 -9.61 6.27
CA HIS A 160 14.46 -10.08 5.22
C HIS A 160 15.80 -9.32 5.20
N ALA A 161 15.93 -8.27 6.00
CA ALA A 161 17.19 -7.55 6.20
C ALA A 161 18.02 -8.33 7.23
N GLY A 162 18.73 -9.35 6.76
CA GLY A 162 19.74 -10.08 7.53
C GLY A 162 21.02 -9.28 7.69
#